data_AF-A0A7C1CES5-F1
#
_entry.id   AF-A0A7C1CES5-F1
#
_cell.length_a   1.000
_cell.length_b   1.000
_cell.length_c   1.000
_cell.angle_alpha   90.00
_cell.angle_beta   90.00
_cell.angle_gamma   90.00
#
_symmetry.space_group_name_H-M   'P 1'
#
loop_
_entity.id
_entity.type
_entity.pdbx_description
1 polymer ?
#
loop_
_entity_poly.entity_id
_entity_poly.type
_entity_poly.pdbx_seq_one_letter_code
_entity_poly.pdbx_strand_id
1 'polypeptide(L)' 'MYKALSSGVISIDDAWEILSSLKDIGIRFANFYWDELTELLELAQQSRLTVYDSSYLLLAKKINTILVTADED' A
#
# COMPACT_ATOMS: atom_id res chain seq x y z
N MET A 1 7.51 -7.70 -2.63
CA MET A 1 7.92 -8.56 -3.76
C MET A 1 9.43 -8.50 -4.05
N TYR A 2 10.01 -7.33 -4.37
CA TYR A 2 11.46 -7.20 -4.62
C TYR A 2 12.34 -7.78 -3.51
N LYS A 3 12.06 -7.43 -2.24
CA LYS A 3 12.81 -7.97 -1.08
C LYS A 3 12.86 -9.50 -1.09
N ALA A 4 11.71 -10.17 -1.28
CA ALA A 4 11.60 -11.62 -1.31
C ALA A 4 12.34 -12.26 -2.50
N LEU A 5 12.28 -11.64 -3.68
CA LEU A 5 13.07 -12.04 -4.85
C LEU A 5 14.57 -11.91 -4.58
N SER A 6 15.00 -10.77 -4.06
CA SER A 6 16.42 -10.49 -3.79
C SER A 6 17.01 -11.39 -2.71
N SER A 7 16.19 -11.89 -1.79
CA SER A 7 16.59 -12.84 -0.75
C SER A 7 16.42 -14.30 -1.16
N GLY A 8 16.00 -14.58 -2.40
CA GLY A 8 15.79 -15.94 -2.92
C GLY A 8 14.65 -16.72 -2.24
N VAL A 9 13.73 -16.02 -1.57
CA VAL A 9 12.57 -16.64 -0.90
C VAL A 9 11.53 -17.08 -1.93
N ILE A 10 11.45 -16.35 -3.05
CA ILE A 10 10.63 -16.68 -4.21
C ILE A 10 11.47 -16.59 -5.49
N SER A 11 11.14 -17.39 -6.49
CA SER A 11 11.71 -17.30 -7.83
C SER A 11 11.07 -16.18 -8.65
N ILE A 12 11.67 -15.86 -9.81
CA ILE A 12 11.07 -14.90 -10.74
C ILE A 12 9.74 -15.41 -11.31
N ASP A 13 9.61 -16.72 -11.50
CA ASP A 13 8.39 -17.36 -12.01
C ASP A 13 7.27 -17.27 -10.96
N ASP A 14 7.58 -17.52 -9.68
CA ASP A 14 6.63 -17.32 -8.58
C ASP A 14 6.14 -15.87 -8.52
N ALA A 15 7.04 -14.90 -8.68
CA ALA A 15 6.65 -13.49 -8.70
C ALA A 15 5.72 -13.16 -9.86
N TRP A 16 5.97 -13.70 -11.05
CA TRP A 16 5.09 -13.56 -12.21
C TRP A 16 3.72 -14.19 -12.00
N GLU A 17 3.66 -15.39 -11.41
CA GLU A 17 2.41 -16.08 -11.10
C GLU A 17 1.58 -15.28 -10.08
N ILE A 18 2.20 -14.79 -9.01
CA ILE A 18 1.55 -13.96 -7.99
C ILE A 18 1.00 -12.68 -8.62
N LEU A 19 1.82 -11.94 -9.37
CA LEU A 19 1.38 -10.71 -10.05
C LEU A 19 0.23 -10.97 -11.02
N SER A 20 0.30 -12.08 -11.77
CA SER A 20 -0.75 -12.47 -12.71
C SER A 20 -2.06 -12.80 -12.00
N SER A 21 -1.99 -13.35 -10.78
CA SER A 21 -3.15 -13.71 -9.97
C SER A 21 -3.78 -12.50 -9.26
N LEU A 22 -3.01 -11.45 -8.97
CA LEU A 22 -3.53 -10.22 -8.33
C LEU A 22 -4.68 -9.58 -9.12
N LYS A 23 -4.69 -9.71 -10.45
CA LYS A 23 -5.76 -9.17 -11.30
C LYS A 23 -7.12 -9.81 -11.00
N ASP A 24 -7.13 -11.04 -10.50
CA ASP A 24 -8.34 -11.83 -10.26
C ASP A 24 -8.94 -11.57 -8.87
N ILE A 25 -8.23 -10.85 -7.99
CA ILE A 25 -8.65 -10.55 -6.61
C ILE A 25 -9.72 -9.44 -6.55
N GLY A 26 -9.96 -8.71 -7.65
CA GLY A 26 -11.00 -7.68 -7.71
C GLY A 26 -10.66 -6.41 -6.92
N ILE A 27 -9.38 -6.07 -6.83
CA ILE A 27 -8.89 -4.87 -6.14
C ILE A 27 -9.38 -3.62 -6.88
N ARG A 28 -9.99 -2.68 -6.13
CA ARG A 28 -10.32 -1.35 -6.64
C ARG A 28 -9.20 -0.38 -6.30
N PHE A 29 -8.56 0.17 -7.33
CA PHE A 29 -7.54 1.18 -7.16
C PHE A 29 -8.17 2.52 -6.79
N ALA A 30 -7.63 3.17 -5.76
CA ALA A 30 -7.97 4.54 -5.41
C ALA A 30 -6.88 5.48 -5.92
N ASN A 31 -7.32 6.59 -6.51
CA ASN A 31 -6.42 7.67 -6.92
C ASN A 31 -6.36 8.73 -5.82
N PHE A 32 -5.18 9.33 -5.69
CA PHE A 32 -4.96 10.55 -4.93
C PHE A 32 -4.73 11.72 -5.89
N TYR A 33 -5.36 12.85 -5.58
CA TYR A 33 -5.18 14.11 -6.29
C TYR A 33 -4.28 15.06 -5.50
N TRP A 34 -3.78 16.11 -6.14
CA TRP A 34 -2.82 17.06 -5.56
C TRP A 34 -3.22 17.60 -4.19
N ASP A 35 -4.49 17.92 -4.03
CA ASP A 35 -5.03 18.48 -2.79
C ASP A 35 -4.92 17.46 -1.63
N GLU A 36 -5.15 16.18 -1.93
CA GLU A 36 -5.03 15.07 -0.97
C GLU A 36 -3.57 14.73 -0.66
N LEU A 37 -2.64 15.00 -1.58
CA LEU A 37 -1.21 14.80 -1.34
C LEU A 37 -0.66 15.75 -0.28
N THR A 38 -1.24 16.95 -0.13
CA THR A 38 -0.83 17.88 0.93
C THR A 38 -1.27 17.35 2.29
N GLU A 39 -2.53 16.91 2.43
CA GLU A 39 -3.02 16.23 3.65
C GLU A 39 -2.20 14.97 3.96
N LEU A 40 -1.85 14.19 2.93
CA LEU A 40 -1.02 13.00 3.08
C LEU A 40 0.38 13.32 3.66
N LEU A 41 1.03 14.36 3.15
CA LEU A 41 2.35 14.77 3.63
C LEU A 41 2.29 15.29 5.07
N GLU A 42 1.28 16.08 5.41
CA GLU A 42 1.04 16.54 6.79
C GLU A 42 0.80 15.35 7.72
N LEU A 43 -0.03 14.39 7.32
CA LEU A 43 -0.30 13.17 8.08
C LEU A 43 0.99 12.37 8.31
N ALA A 44 1.79 12.15 7.27
CA ALA A 44 3.06 11.42 7.36
C ALA A 44 4.02 12.11 8.33
N GLN A 45 4.13 13.44 8.25
CA GLN A 45 4.97 14.22 9.16
C GLN A 45 4.51 14.12 10.61
N GLN A 46 3.21 14.27 10.88
CA GLN A 46 2.65 14.28 12.23
C GLN A 46 2.71 12.90 12.89
N SER A 47 2.42 11.85 12.11
CA SER A 47 2.43 10.46 12.58
C SER A 47 3.83 9.83 12.60
N ARG A 48 4.83 10.48 11.98
CA ARG A 48 6.18 9.94 11.75
C ARG A 48 6.19 8.65 10.94
N LEU A 49 5.15 8.43 10.13
CA LEU A 49 5.04 7.31 9.21
C LEU A 49 5.61 7.69 7.84
N THR A 50 5.85 6.68 7.01
CA THR A 50 6.19 6.93 5.61
C THR A 50 4.97 7.48 4.86
N VAL A 51 5.22 8.14 3.72
CA VAL A 51 4.15 8.56 2.79
C VAL A 51 3.34 7.34 2.33
N TYR A 52 3.97 6.16 2.22
CA TYR A 52 3.30 4.94 1.81
C TYR A 52 2.29 4.47 2.86
N ASP A 53 2.70 4.35 4.13
CA ASP A 53 1.80 3.87 5.20
C ASP A 53 0.68 4.89 5.47
N SER A 54 1.03 6.17 5.46
CA SER A 54 0.08 7.28 5.61
C SER A 54 -0.97 7.29 4.49
N SER A 55 -0.63 6.81 3.30
CA SER A 55 -1.58 6.76 2.18
C SER A 55 -2.71 5.77 2.45
N TYR A 56 -2.42 4.65 3.13
CA TYR A 56 -3.46 3.71 3.54
C TYR A 56 -4.36 4.27 4.63
N LEU A 57 -3.80 5.02 5.59
CA LEU A 57 -4.58 5.73 6.61
C LEU A 57 -5.51 6.78 6.00
N LEU A 58 -4.98 7.60 5.09
CA LEU A 58 -5.77 8.62 4.39
C LEU A 58 -6.87 7.98 3.53
N LEU A 59 -6.56 6.89 2.82
CA LEU A 59 -7.56 6.15 2.05
C LEU A 59 -8.65 5.57 2.95
N ALA A 60 -8.29 4.95 4.07
CA ALA A 60 -9.24 4.36 5.00
C ALA A 60 -10.21 5.41 5.55
N LYS A 61 -9.69 6.59 5.90
CA LYS A 61 -10.49 7.77 6.29
C LYS A 61 -11.41 8.22 5.16
N LYS A 62 -10.89 8.38 3.94
CA LYS A 62 -11.64 8.83 2.75
C LYS A 62 -12.85 7.96 2.43
N ILE A 63 -12.71 6.64 2.57
CA ILE A 63 -13.80 5.68 2.28
C ILE A 63 -14.53 5.21 3.55
N ASN A 64 -14.24 5.82 4.70
CA ASN A 64 -14.83 5.51 6.00
C ASN A 64 -14.80 4.01 6.34
N THR A 65 -13.61 3.42 6.33
CA THR A 65 -13.38 2.01 6.64
C THR A 65 -12.27 1.83 7.65
N ILE A 66 -12.11 0.59 8.14
CA ILE A 66 -10.98 0.17 8.99
C ILE A 66 -9.80 -0.19 8.09
N LEU A 67 -8.60 0.25 8.47
CA LEU A 67 -7.36 -0.22 7.87
C LEU A 67 -7.02 -1.60 8.43
N VAL A 68 -6.91 -2.59 7.56
CA VAL A 68 -6.37 -3.91 7.89
C VAL A 68 -4.92 -3.94 7.45
N THR A 69 -4.00 -4.12 8.40
CA THR A 69 -2.56 -4.20 8.16
C THR A 69 -1.94 -5.32 9.00
N ALA A 70 -0.85 -5.89 8.50
CA ALA A 70 0.00 -6.81 9.26
C ALA A 70 1.19 -6.09 9.93
N ASP A 71 1.32 -4.78 9.68
CA ASP A 71 2.26 -3.94 10.41
C ASP A 71 1.70 -3.67 11.81
N GLU A 72 2.54 -3.87 12.83
CA GLU A 72 2.15 -3.69 14.23
C GLU A 72 2.50 -2.29 14.76
N ASP A 73 3.37 -1.56 14.05
CA ASP A 73 3.90 -0.24 14.43
C ASP A 73 3.02 0.95 13.97
#